data_AF-T2JEB0-F1
#
_entry.id   AF-T2JEB0-F1
#
_cell.length_a   1.000
_cell.length_b   1.000
_cell.length_c   1.000
_cell.angle_alpha   90.00
_cell.angle_beta   90.00
_cell.angle_gamma   90.00
#
_symmetry.space_group_name_H-M   'P 1'
#
loop_
_entity.id
_entity.type
_entity.pdbx_description
1 polymer ?
#
loop_
_entity_poly.entity_id
_entity_poly.type
_entity_poly.pdbx_seq_one_letter_code
_entity_poly.pdbx_strand_id
1 'polypeptide(L)'
;MVVKEPQEMSDAVKNYPEIQWNLQGMRPLQVGLVLSVIATSLAGILSNPLFTLANNSVTTTPILQSSVVNTRISQVETPSPSINP
;
A
#
# COMPACT_ATOMS: atom_id res chain seq x y z
N MET A 1 -1.75 -18.65 6.85
CA MET A 1 -0.85 -18.85 8.01
C MET A 1 -1.57 -19.77 8.97
N VAL A 2 -1.00 -20.93 9.31
CA VAL A 2 -1.59 -21.81 10.33
C VAL A 2 -1.20 -21.24 11.68
N VAL A 3 -2.19 -20.89 12.49
CA VAL A 3 -1.95 -20.50 13.88
C VAL A 3 -1.40 -21.72 14.61
N LYS A 4 -0.27 -21.56 15.30
CA LYS A 4 0.36 -22.63 16.06
C LYS A 4 0.07 -22.43 17.53
N GLU A 5 -0.35 -23.49 18.20
CA GLU A 5 -0.47 -23.47 19.65
C GLU A 5 0.92 -23.54 20.32
N PRO A 6 1.11 -23.02 21.55
CA PRO A 6 2.42 -22.97 22.20
C PRO A 6 3.16 -24.31 22.26
N GLN A 7 2.44 -25.42 22.47
CA GLN A 7 3.01 -26.77 22.48
C GLN A 7 3.50 -27.23 21.10
N GLU A 8 2.93 -26.70 20.02
CA GLU A 8 3.25 -27.04 18.62
C GLU A 8 4.42 -26.22 18.05
N MET A 9 4.95 -25.28 18.84
CA MET A 9 6.12 -24.49 18.46
C MET A 9 7.37 -25.37 18.41
N SER A 10 8.25 -25.12 17.43
CA SER A 10 9.51 -25.83 17.33
C SER A 10 10.45 -25.45 18.47
N ASP A 11 11.42 -26.33 18.75
CA ASP A 11 12.44 -26.06 19.78
C ASP A 11 13.24 -24.80 19.49
N ALA A 12 13.43 -24.43 18.22
CA ALA A 12 14.12 -23.19 17.84
C ALA A 12 13.34 -21.93 18.26
N VAL A 13 12.00 -21.96 18.18
CA VAL A 13 11.15 -20.85 18.61
C VAL A 13 11.12 -20.77 20.14
N LYS A 14 11.03 -21.93 20.83
CA LYS A 14 11.01 -22.01 22.30
C LYS A 14 12.32 -21.51 22.93
N ASN A 15 13.45 -21.74 22.26
CA ASN A 15 14.78 -21.34 22.72
C ASN A 15 15.28 -20.02 22.10
N TYR A 16 14.39 -19.23 21.48
CA TYR A 16 14.81 -17.97 20.88
C TYR A 16 15.28 -17.00 21.98
N PRO A 17 16.44 -16.34 21.81
CA PRO A 17 16.96 -15.42 22.82
C PRO A 17 16.05 -14.20 22.97
N GLU A 18 16.17 -13.51 24.10
CA GLU A 18 15.46 -12.25 24.32
C GLU A 18 15.78 -11.23 23.23
N ILE A 19 14.76 -10.47 22.84
CA ILE A 19 14.87 -9.48 21.77
C ILE A 19 15.75 -8.32 22.24
N GLN A 20 16.90 -8.13 21.59
CA GLN A 20 17.85 -7.07 21.90
C GLN A 20 18.02 -6.12 20.72
N TRP A 21 17.61 -4.86 20.88
CA TRP A 21 17.74 -3.83 19.84
C TRP A 21 18.98 -2.94 19.99
N ASN A 22 19.88 -3.25 20.92
CA ASN A 22 21.10 -2.49 21.23
C ASN A 22 22.32 -2.92 20.42
N LEU A 23 22.22 -4.00 19.63
CA LEU A 23 23.27 -4.43 18.72
C LEU A 23 23.46 -3.42 17.59
N GLN A 24 24.69 -3.33 17.07
CA GLN A 24 25.02 -2.42 15.99
C GLN A 24 24.09 -2.64 14.79
N GLY A 25 23.48 -1.56 14.29
CA GLY A 25 22.57 -1.61 13.14
C GLY A 25 21.14 -2.07 13.44
N MET A 26 20.85 -2.63 14.63
CA MET A 26 19.49 -3.07 14.96
C MET A 26 18.54 -1.90 15.27
N ARG A 27 19.02 -0.79 15.84
CA ARG A 27 18.20 0.42 16.08
C ARG A 27 17.61 1.00 14.77
N PRO A 28 18.39 1.23 13.70
CA PRO A 28 17.83 1.63 12.41
C PRO A 28 16.77 0.66 11.88
N LEU A 29 17.00 -0.65 12.03
CA LEU A 29 16.05 -1.67 11.60
C LEU A 29 14.73 -1.60 12.39
N GLN A 30 14.81 -1.39 13.71
CA GLN A 30 13.65 -1.18 14.57
C GLN A 30 12.81 0.00 14.10
N VAL A 31 13.45 1.14 13.87
CA VAL A 31 12.76 2.36 13.44
C VAL A 31 12.15 2.18 12.06
N GLY A 32 12.88 1.58 11.12
CA GLY A 32 12.37 1.28 9.78
C GLY A 32 11.12 0.39 9.82
N LEU A 33 11.13 -0.65 10.65
CA LEU A 33 10.00 -1.55 10.83
C LEU A 33 8.80 -0.81 11.43
N VAL A 34 8.99 -0.10 12.54
CA VAL A 34 7.91 0.64 13.22
C VAL A 34 7.31 1.70 12.30
N LEU A 35 8.16 2.49 11.62
CA LEU A 35 7.72 3.52 10.70
C LEU A 35 6.94 2.93 9.52
N SER A 36 7.39 1.80 8.97
CA SER A 36 6.69 1.15 7.85
C SER A 36 5.31 0.66 8.26
N VAL A 37 5.17 0.10 9.46
CA VAL A 37 3.88 -0.36 9.98
C VAL A 37 2.93 0.82 10.20
N ILE A 38 3.42 1.92 10.78
CA ILE A 38 2.64 3.16 10.96
C ILE A 38 2.22 3.72 9.60
N ALA A 39 3.16 3.88 8.67
CA ALA A 39 2.87 4.40 7.34
C ALA A 39 1.85 3.53 6.61
N THR A 40 2.00 2.21 6.63
CA THR A 40 1.10 1.29 5.91
C THR A 40 -0.31 1.27 6.53
N SER A 41 -0.40 1.26 7.85
CA SER A 41 -1.69 1.27 8.55
C SER A 41 -2.44 2.59 8.36
N LEU A 42 -1.74 3.73 8.36
CA LEU A 42 -2.35 5.05 8.25
C LEU A 42 -2.52 5.53 6.81
N ALA A 43 -1.68 5.09 5.86
CA ALA A 43 -1.71 5.57 4.48
C ALA A 43 -3.05 5.33 3.79
N GLY A 44 -3.78 4.27 4.13
CA GLY A 44 -5.13 4.03 3.61
C GLY A 44 -6.13 5.09 4.07
N ILE A 45 -6.15 5.38 5.38
CA ILE A 45 -7.09 6.31 6.01
C ILE A 45 -6.74 7.77 5.63
N LEU A 46 -5.45 8.09 5.57
CA LEU A 46 -4.92 9.41 5.24
C LEU A 46 -4.49 9.51 3.77
N SER A 47 -5.16 8.77 2.88
CA SER A 47 -4.77 8.65 1.47
C SER A 47 -5.05 9.90 0.63
N ASN A 48 -5.96 10.79 1.06
CA ASN A 48 -6.38 11.96 0.26
C ASN A 48 -5.19 12.79 -0.27
N PRO A 49 -4.20 13.23 0.55
CA PRO A 49 -3.04 13.97 0.03
C PRO A 49 -2.17 13.14 -0.91
N LEU A 50 -2.02 11.83 -0.67
CA LEU A 50 -1.24 10.93 -1.53
C LEU A 50 -1.88 10.83 -2.92
N PHE A 51 -3.21 10.73 -3.00
CA PHE A 51 -3.93 10.72 -4.27
C PHE A 51 -3.85 12.07 -4.98
N THR A 52 -3.97 13.19 -4.27
CA THR A 52 -3.78 14.52 -4.88
C THR A 52 -2.40 14.66 -5.48
N LEU A 53 -1.34 14.23 -4.78
CA LEU A 53 0.02 14.27 -5.30
C LEU A 53 0.19 13.39 -6.54
N ALA A 54 -0.32 12.17 -6.51
CA ALA A 54 -0.27 11.26 -7.66
C ALA A 54 -1.02 11.83 -8.88
N ASN A 55 -2.24 12.32 -8.68
CA ASN A 55 -3.05 12.91 -9.75
C ASN A 55 -2.39 14.14 -10.35
N ASN A 56 -1.88 15.05 -9.52
CA ASN A 56 -1.15 16.24 -9.99
C ASN A 56 0.12 15.88 -10.77
N SER A 57 0.82 14.82 -10.35
CA SER A 57 2.02 14.35 -11.05
C SER A 57 1.67 13.86 -12.47
N VAL A 58 0.57 13.14 -12.64
CA VAL A 58 0.10 12.67 -13.95
C VAL A 58 -0.39 13.83 -14.82
N THR A 59 -1.23 14.72 -14.29
CA THR A 59 -1.82 15.83 -15.07
C THR A 59 -0.79 16.85 -15.53
N THR A 60 0.27 17.06 -14.75
CA THR A 60 1.35 18.00 -15.08
C THR A 60 2.38 17.40 -16.05
N THR A 61 2.33 16.09 -16.32
CA THR A 61 3.30 15.42 -17.20
C THR A 61 2.78 15.40 -18.64
N PRO A 62 3.41 16.14 -19.59
CA PRO A 62 2.88 16.32 -20.94
C PRO A 62 2.66 15.03 -21.73
N ILE A 63 3.55 14.05 -21.60
CA ILE A 63 3.45 12.76 -22.31
C ILE A 63 2.24 11.92 -21.87
N LEU A 64 1.70 12.16 -20.67
CA LEU A 64 0.59 11.38 -20.10
C LEU A 64 -0.78 12.04 -20.33
N GLN A 65 -0.82 13.29 -20.77
CA GLN A 65 -2.07 14.04 -20.95
C GLN A 65 -2.96 13.45 -22.06
N SER A 66 -2.37 12.97 -23.17
CA SER A 66 -3.11 12.34 -24.27
C SER A 66 -3.80 11.04 -23.84
N SER A 67 -3.15 10.24 -23.00
CA SER A 67 -3.72 9.01 -22.43
C SER A 67 -4.89 9.30 -21.48
N VAL A 68 -4.78 10.35 -20.64
CA VAL A 68 -5.87 10.76 -19.75
C VAL A 68 -7.11 11.21 -20.53
N VAL A 69 -6.93 11.94 -21.65
CA VAL A 69 -8.04 12.35 -22.53
C VAL A 69 -8.71 11.13 -23.16
N ASN A 70 -7.93 10.16 -23.64
CA ASN A 70 -8.46 8.95 -24.28
C ASN A 70 -9.27 8.08 -23.30
N THR A 71 -8.78 7.91 -22.05
CA THR A 71 -9.52 7.21 -20.99
C THR A 71 -10.87 7.87 -20.68
N ARG A 72 -10.95 9.20 -20.67
CA ARG A 72 -12.24 9.90 -20.45
C ARG A 72 -13.22 9.66 -21.60
N ILE A 73 -12.75 9.62 -22.84
CA ILE A 73 -13.60 9.41 -24.02
C ILE A 73 -14.20 7.99 -23.99
N SER A 74 -13.39 6.96 -23.67
CA SER A 74 -13.90 5.58 -23.57
C SER A 74 -14.93 5.36 -22.46
N GLN A 75 -14.93 6.18 -21.40
CA GLN A 75 -15.90 6.07 -20.31
C GLN A 75 -17.27 6.72 -20.65
N VAL A 76 -17.30 7.64 -21.63
CA VAL A 76 -18.54 8.32 -22.06
C VAL A 76 -19.31 7.48 -23.10
N GLU A 77 -18.68 6.46 -23.69
CA GLU A 77 -19.25 5.63 -24.77
C GLU A 77 -19.92 4.35 -24.26
N THR A 78 -20.79 4.45 -23.24
CA THR A 78 -21.81 3.42 -23.01
C THR A 78 -23.11 3.90 -23.66
N PRO A 79 -23.46 3.46 -24.88
CA PRO A 79 -24.77 3.77 -25.44
C PRO A 79 -25.83 3.09 -24.58
N SER A 80 -26.71 3.87 -23.94
CA SER A 80 -27.96 3.35 -23.38
C SER A 80 -28.71 2.60 -24.49
N PRO A 81 -29.26 1.41 -24.23
CA PRO A 81 -30.13 0.76 -25.20
C PRO A 81 -31.37 1.65 -25.35
N SER A 82 -31.50 2.29 -26.51
CA SER A 82 -32.72 2.99 -26.91
C SER A 82 -33.83 1.96 -27.04
N ILE A 83 -34.60 1.75 -25.98
CA ILE A 83 -35.88 1.04 -26.04
C ILE A 83 -36.83 1.97 -26.80
N ASN A 84 -37.08 1.64 -28.07
CA ASN A 84 -38.11 2.29 -28.88
C ASN A 84 -39.45 1.57 -28.61
N PRO A 85 -40.55 2.30 -28.37
CA PRO A 85 -41.88 1.72 -28.11
C PRO A 85 -42.48 1.01 -29.32
#